data_AF-A0A1U8P7Y7-F1
#
_entry.id   AF-A0A1U8P7Y7-F1
#
_cell.length_a   1.000
_cell.length_b   1.000
_cell.length_c   1.000
_cell.angle_alpha   90.00
_cell.angle_beta   90.00
_cell.angle_gamma   90.00
#
_symmetry.space_group_name_H-M   'P 1'
#
loop_
_entity.id
_entity.type
_entity.pdbx_description
1 polymer ?
#
loop_
_entity_poly.entity_id
_entity_poly.type
_entity_poly.pdbx_seq_one_letter_code
_entity_poly.pdbx_strand_id
1 'polypeptide(L)'
;MGNLKSLCSVATILVAIAYFCFSGVVVADIALIKSICKQSQDYDFCMTSLGTDPRSETTDVRGLAMVSASLAVIQIQDTLGCIPDIIKQTTDPVAVRRLGVCENDYDGLLGNFQNAFRATSNNAFQDTVKFVRDGAKQVADCHDIFRKDGPIATSPIEGDDVKVFKLAELFSDEACAEPPRARWLSKLEESLATTARRWLRMSVTKYLAVANLRARVC
;
A
#
# COMPACT_ATOMS: atom_id res chain seq x y z
N MET A 1 -58.03 7.22 -28.22
CA MET A 1 -56.92 8.06 -27.68
C MET A 1 -56.42 7.53 -26.33
N GLY A 2 -56.07 6.24 -26.23
CA GLY A 2 -55.73 5.60 -24.94
C GLY A 2 -54.30 5.05 -24.79
N ASN A 3 -53.58 4.81 -25.88
CA ASN A 3 -52.35 3.99 -25.81
C ASN A 3 -51.04 4.80 -25.72
N LEU A 4 -51.04 6.09 -26.10
CA LEU A 4 -49.82 6.90 -26.14
C LEU A 4 -49.30 7.30 -24.75
N LYS A 5 -50.20 7.47 -23.76
CA LYS A 5 -49.82 7.84 -22.38
C LYS A 5 -49.12 6.70 -21.65
N SER A 6 -49.50 5.45 -21.93
CA SER A 6 -48.92 4.26 -21.30
C SER A 6 -47.50 3.97 -21.78
N LEU A 7 -47.21 4.26 -23.05
CA LEU A 7 -45.89 4.05 -23.66
C LEU A 7 -44.81 4.99 -23.09
N CYS A 8 -45.15 6.25 -22.79
CA CYS A 8 -44.22 7.19 -22.14
C CYS A 8 -43.84 6.77 -20.72
N SER A 9 -44.79 6.27 -19.91
CA SER A 9 -44.50 5.81 -18.55
C SER A 9 -43.56 4.59 -18.53
N VAL A 10 -43.73 3.66 -19.47
CA VAL A 10 -42.84 2.50 -19.58
C VAL A 10 -41.44 2.92 -19.99
N ALA A 11 -41.29 3.86 -20.93
CA ALA A 11 -40.00 4.38 -21.34
C ALA A 11 -39.25 5.09 -20.19
N THR A 12 -39.96 5.89 -19.36
CA THR A 12 -39.34 6.54 -18.19
C THR A 12 -38.89 5.54 -17.13
N ILE A 13 -39.65 4.46 -16.93
CA ILE A 13 -39.31 3.39 -15.98
C ILE A 13 -38.08 2.63 -16.49
N LEU A 14 -38.00 2.34 -17.79
CA LEU A 14 -36.83 1.68 -18.38
C LEU A 14 -35.56 2.55 -18.31
N VAL A 15 -35.67 3.87 -18.50
CA VAL A 15 -34.54 4.80 -18.34
C VAL A 15 -34.12 4.92 -16.87
N ALA A 16 -35.08 4.98 -15.93
CA ALA A 16 -34.78 5.00 -14.50
C ALA A 16 -34.16 3.68 -14.03
N ILE A 17 -34.63 2.53 -14.52
CA ILE A 17 -34.03 1.22 -14.26
C ILE A 17 -32.64 1.12 -14.89
N ALA A 18 -32.43 1.63 -16.11
CA ALA A 18 -31.09 1.68 -16.72
C ALA A 18 -30.14 2.58 -15.91
N TYR A 19 -30.60 3.72 -15.41
CA TYR A 19 -29.84 4.63 -14.55
C TYR A 19 -29.54 4.00 -13.17
N PHE A 20 -30.50 3.26 -12.63
CA PHE A 20 -30.37 2.51 -11.38
C PHE A 20 -29.49 1.25 -11.51
N CYS A 21 -29.51 0.59 -12.68
CA CYS A 21 -28.62 -0.53 -13.02
C CYS A 21 -27.20 -0.06 -13.36
N PHE A 22 -27.03 1.15 -13.92
CA PHE A 22 -25.72 1.76 -14.12
C PHE A 22 -25.10 2.25 -12.80
N SER A 23 -25.93 2.40 -11.76
CA SER A 23 -25.49 2.61 -10.37
C SER A 23 -25.41 1.31 -9.57
N GLY A 24 -25.22 0.19 -10.27
CA GLY A 24 -24.88 -1.11 -9.67
C GLY A 24 -23.61 -1.05 -8.85
N VAL A 25 -23.77 -0.74 -7.55
CA VAL A 25 -22.92 -1.14 -6.43
C VAL A 25 -21.45 -0.66 -6.48
N VAL A 26 -21.23 0.58 -6.03
CA VAL A 26 -19.92 1.11 -5.58
C VAL A 26 -19.58 0.66 -4.14
N VAL A 27 -20.35 -0.28 -3.58
CA VAL A 27 -20.30 -0.60 -2.13
C VAL A 27 -19.28 -1.72 -1.83
N ALA A 28 -19.00 -2.62 -2.78
CA ALA A 28 -18.10 -3.74 -2.56
C ALA A 28 -16.62 -3.30 -2.51
N ASP A 29 -16.19 -2.45 -3.44
CA ASP A 29 -14.79 -2.01 -3.56
C ASP A 29 -14.39 -1.02 -2.46
N ILE A 30 -15.30 -0.11 -2.07
CA ILE A 30 -15.02 0.81 -0.98
C ILE A 30 -14.93 0.10 0.38
N ALA A 31 -15.61 -1.03 0.56
CA ALA A 31 -15.49 -1.85 1.76
C ALA A 31 -14.13 -2.53 1.85
N LEU A 32 -13.60 -3.02 0.71
CA LEU A 32 -12.25 -3.57 0.62
C LEU A 32 -11.20 -2.50 0.92
N ILE A 33 -11.28 -1.33 0.28
CA ILE A 33 -10.36 -0.20 0.53
C ILE A 33 -10.40 0.19 2.01
N LYS A 34 -11.59 0.34 2.61
CA LYS A 34 -11.73 0.62 4.06
C LYS A 34 -11.08 -0.46 4.93
N SER A 35 -11.14 -1.73 4.54
CA SER A 35 -10.56 -2.84 5.30
C SER A 35 -9.03 -2.83 5.25
N ILE A 36 -8.44 -2.42 4.12
CA ILE A 36 -7.00 -2.24 3.94
C ILE A 36 -6.54 -0.99 4.70
N CYS A 37 -7.23 0.15 4.52
CA CYS A 37 -6.86 1.39 5.19
C CYS A 37 -6.96 1.32 6.72
N LYS A 38 -7.80 0.45 7.28
CA LYS A 38 -7.83 0.18 8.73
C LYS A 38 -6.57 -0.50 9.27
N GLN A 39 -5.77 -1.11 8.41
CA GLN A 39 -4.50 -1.73 8.75
C GLN A 39 -3.34 -0.74 8.59
N SER A 40 -3.49 0.24 7.71
CA SER A 40 -2.51 1.32 7.53
C SER A 40 -2.35 2.19 8.76
N GLN A 41 -1.15 2.75 8.94
CA GLN A 41 -0.87 3.69 10.03
C GLN A 41 -1.59 5.04 9.84
N ASP A 42 -1.88 5.42 8.59
CA ASP A 42 -2.57 6.66 8.25
C ASP A 42 -3.81 6.34 7.39
N TYR A 43 -4.92 6.09 8.08
CA TYR A 43 -6.20 5.76 7.47
C TYR A 43 -6.68 6.81 6.47
N ASP A 44 -6.55 8.09 6.80
CA ASP A 44 -7.04 9.19 5.96
C ASP A 44 -6.18 9.35 4.70
N PHE A 45 -4.86 9.22 4.84
CA PHE A 45 -3.95 9.19 3.69
C PHE A 45 -4.24 8.00 2.78
N CYS A 46 -4.46 6.81 3.34
CA CYS A 46 -4.82 5.62 2.59
C CYS A 46 -6.14 5.80 1.83
N MET A 47 -7.18 6.27 2.53
CA MET A 47 -8.50 6.50 1.92
C MET A 47 -8.43 7.55 0.82
N THR A 48 -7.62 8.59 1.00
CA THR A 48 -7.42 9.62 -0.03
C THR A 48 -6.63 9.06 -1.21
N SER A 49 -5.60 8.27 -0.96
CA SER A 49 -4.72 7.74 -2.01
C SER A 49 -5.41 6.66 -2.86
N LEU A 50 -6.09 5.72 -2.22
CA LEU A 50 -6.74 4.59 -2.91
C LEU A 50 -8.21 4.87 -3.24
N GLY A 51 -8.94 5.50 -2.33
CA GLY A 51 -10.38 5.72 -2.47
C GLY A 51 -10.75 6.78 -3.52
N THR A 52 -9.82 7.65 -3.92
CA THR A 52 -10.05 8.61 -5.01
C THR A 52 -9.35 8.23 -6.32
N ASP A 53 -8.55 7.15 -6.33
CA ASP A 53 -7.89 6.69 -7.55
C ASP A 53 -8.86 5.83 -8.37
N PRO A 54 -9.21 6.21 -9.60
CA PRO A 54 -10.17 5.47 -10.42
C PRO A 54 -9.68 4.05 -10.77
N ARG A 55 -8.37 3.77 -10.67
CA ARG A 55 -7.80 2.43 -10.90
C ARG A 55 -8.13 1.46 -9.76
N SER A 56 -8.62 1.96 -8.63
CA SER A 56 -9.07 1.16 -7.50
C SER A 56 -10.50 0.62 -7.67
N GLU A 57 -11.27 1.07 -8.66
CA GLU A 57 -12.74 0.87 -8.73
C GLU A 57 -13.22 -0.55 -9.12
N THR A 58 -12.33 -1.50 -9.39
CA THR A 58 -12.74 -2.88 -9.74
C THR A 58 -11.70 -3.91 -9.33
N THR A 59 -10.91 -3.57 -8.32
CA THR A 59 -9.58 -4.13 -8.17
C THR A 59 -9.50 -5.00 -6.92
N ASP A 60 -9.05 -6.24 -7.09
CA ASP A 60 -8.73 -7.13 -5.98
C ASP A 60 -7.55 -6.56 -5.16
N VAL A 61 -7.32 -7.16 -4.00
CA VAL A 61 -6.16 -6.92 -3.14
C VAL A 61 -4.85 -6.71 -3.92
N ARG A 62 -4.57 -7.58 -4.89
CA ARG A 62 -3.34 -7.52 -5.67
C ARG A 62 -3.29 -6.26 -6.52
N GLY A 63 -4.36 -5.90 -7.20
CA GLY A 63 -4.35 -4.67 -7.96
C GLY A 63 -4.36 -3.42 -7.07
N LEU A 64 -4.91 -3.45 -5.85
CA LEU A 64 -4.82 -2.32 -4.93
C LEU A 64 -3.37 -2.11 -4.51
N ALA A 65 -2.64 -3.21 -4.28
CA ALA A 65 -1.19 -3.15 -4.16
C ALA A 65 -0.57 -2.53 -5.42
N MET A 66 -0.89 -2.98 -6.64
CA MET A 66 -0.33 -2.36 -7.85
C MET A 66 -0.63 -0.85 -7.97
N VAL A 67 -1.82 -0.39 -7.56
CA VAL A 67 -2.19 1.04 -7.53
C VAL A 67 -1.29 1.79 -6.55
N SER A 68 -1.13 1.29 -5.32
CA SER A 68 -0.21 1.87 -4.33
C SER A 68 1.21 2.03 -4.86
N ALA A 69 1.71 1.05 -5.64
CA ALA A 69 3.08 1.06 -6.16
C ALA A 69 3.19 2.11 -7.24
N SER A 70 2.18 2.18 -8.10
CA SER A 70 2.17 3.19 -9.13
C SER A 70 2.15 4.59 -8.51
N LEU A 71 1.39 4.81 -7.44
CA LEU A 71 1.39 6.09 -6.73
C LEU A 71 2.76 6.38 -6.11
N ALA A 72 3.41 5.39 -5.50
CA ALA A 72 4.76 5.53 -4.98
C ALA A 72 5.77 5.86 -6.08
N VAL A 73 5.76 5.12 -7.21
CA VAL A 73 6.65 5.37 -8.35
C VAL A 73 6.47 6.78 -8.90
N ILE A 74 5.23 7.26 -9.05
CA ILE A 74 4.95 8.63 -9.50
C ILE A 74 5.56 9.64 -8.53
N GLN A 75 5.28 9.50 -7.23
CA GLN A 75 5.83 10.40 -6.22
C GLN A 75 7.37 10.40 -6.21
N ILE A 76 7.99 9.22 -6.25
CA ILE A 76 9.45 9.08 -6.25
C ILE A 76 10.04 9.76 -7.50
N GLN A 77 9.42 9.55 -8.66
CA GLN A 77 9.89 10.09 -9.92
C GLN A 77 9.74 11.62 -9.97
N ASP A 78 8.64 12.16 -9.45
CA ASP A 78 8.43 13.60 -9.33
C ASP A 78 9.49 14.24 -8.40
N THR A 79 9.71 13.65 -7.22
CA THR A 79 10.73 14.14 -6.28
C THR A 79 12.14 14.05 -6.87
N LEU A 80 12.52 12.91 -7.46
CA LEU A 80 13.80 12.74 -8.12
C LEU A 80 14.01 13.79 -9.22
N GLY A 81 12.97 14.10 -10.00
CA GLY A 81 13.00 15.14 -11.03
C GLY A 81 13.23 16.56 -10.49
N CYS A 82 12.82 16.84 -9.25
CA CYS A 82 12.97 18.16 -8.63
C CYS A 82 14.33 18.36 -7.93
N ILE A 83 14.99 17.30 -7.46
CA ILE A 83 16.26 17.40 -6.70
C ILE A 83 17.33 18.25 -7.42
N PRO A 84 17.59 18.09 -8.74
CA PRO A 84 18.59 18.89 -9.43
C PRO A 84 18.34 20.40 -9.39
N ASP A 85 17.08 20.81 -9.44
CA ASP A 85 16.72 22.23 -9.39
C ASP A 85 16.78 22.79 -7.96
N ILE A 86 16.47 21.96 -6.95
CA ILE A 86 16.69 22.29 -5.54
C ILE A 86 18.19 22.49 -5.27
N ILE A 87 19.03 21.60 -5.79
CA ILE A 87 20.50 21.71 -5.67
C ILE A 87 21.00 23.04 -6.25
N LYS A 88 20.55 23.43 -7.45
CA LYS A 88 20.94 24.70 -8.09
C LYS A 88 20.57 25.94 -7.26
N GLN A 89 19.48 25.86 -6.51
CA GLN A 89 18.97 26.96 -5.68
C GLN A 89 19.54 26.95 -4.26
N THR A 90 20.22 25.87 -3.86
CA THR A 90 20.76 25.70 -2.51
C THR A 90 22.14 26.33 -2.39
N THR A 91 22.32 27.24 -1.43
CA THR A 91 23.59 27.93 -1.20
C THR A 91 24.50 27.23 -0.17
N ASP A 92 23.92 26.43 0.73
CA ASP A 92 24.68 25.70 1.75
C ASP A 92 25.43 24.50 1.13
N PRO A 93 26.77 24.47 1.15
CA PRO A 93 27.53 23.35 0.58
C PRO A 93 27.26 22.01 1.27
N VAL A 94 26.89 22.01 2.56
CA VAL A 94 26.53 20.77 3.28
C VAL A 94 25.21 20.23 2.74
N ALA A 95 24.18 21.09 2.62
CA ALA A 95 22.90 20.73 2.01
C ALA A 95 23.05 20.27 0.54
N VAL A 96 23.87 20.94 -0.29
CA VAL A 96 24.13 20.51 -1.68
C VAL A 96 24.66 19.07 -1.74
N ARG A 97 25.65 18.74 -0.91
CA ARG A 97 26.20 17.38 -0.85
C ARG A 97 25.16 16.36 -0.36
N ARG A 98 24.39 16.71 0.68
CA ARG A 98 23.31 15.85 1.21
C ARG A 98 22.24 15.58 0.16
N LEU A 99 21.83 16.59 -0.59
CA LEU A 99 20.90 16.45 -1.72
C LEU A 99 21.47 15.56 -2.83
N GLY A 100 22.78 15.63 -3.11
CA GLY A 100 23.42 14.71 -4.04
C GLY A 100 23.44 13.25 -3.57
N VAL A 101 23.47 13.00 -2.26
CA VAL A 101 23.26 11.64 -1.70
C VAL A 101 21.80 11.23 -1.92
N CYS A 102 20.86 12.11 -1.56
CA CYS A 102 19.44 11.88 -1.79
C CYS A 102 19.10 11.60 -3.26
N GLU A 103 19.72 12.28 -4.22
CA GLU A 103 19.52 12.01 -5.65
C GLU A 103 19.84 10.56 -6.02
N ASN A 104 20.99 10.05 -5.54
CA ASN A 104 21.38 8.65 -5.76
C ASN A 104 20.46 7.66 -5.03
N ASP A 105 20.06 7.99 -3.80
CA ASP A 105 19.13 7.17 -3.03
C ASP A 105 17.75 7.10 -3.70
N TYR A 106 17.25 8.22 -4.23
CA TYR A 106 15.98 8.30 -4.95
C TYR A 106 16.01 7.57 -6.30
N ASP A 107 17.13 7.58 -7.03
CA ASP A 107 17.30 6.78 -8.25
C ASP A 107 17.23 5.26 -7.95
N GLY A 108 17.95 4.82 -6.90
CA GLY A 108 17.89 3.43 -6.45
C GLY A 108 16.49 3.04 -5.93
N LEU A 109 15.85 3.94 -5.19
CA LEU A 109 14.48 3.82 -4.67
C LEU A 109 13.48 3.64 -5.81
N LEU A 110 13.61 4.44 -6.87
CA LEU A 110 12.78 4.32 -8.08
C LEU A 110 12.92 2.94 -8.71
N GLY A 111 14.16 2.44 -8.87
CA GLY A 111 14.42 1.10 -9.37
C GLY A 111 13.76 0.01 -8.52
N ASN A 112 13.85 0.14 -7.19
CA ASN A 112 13.22 -0.79 -6.24
C ASN A 112 11.70 -0.78 -6.36
N PHE A 113 11.04 0.37 -6.39
CA PHE A 113 9.57 0.44 -6.49
C PHE A 113 9.05 -0.02 -7.86
N GLN A 114 9.78 0.23 -8.94
CA GLN A 114 9.47 -0.36 -10.24
C GLN A 114 9.60 -1.88 -10.25
N ASN A 115 10.60 -2.42 -9.56
CA ASN A 115 10.75 -3.87 -9.38
C ASN A 115 9.63 -4.45 -8.50
N ALA A 116 9.24 -3.77 -7.41
CA ALA A 116 8.13 -4.15 -6.57
C ALA A 116 6.81 -4.22 -7.35
N PHE A 117 6.55 -3.24 -8.22
CA PHE A 117 5.39 -3.25 -9.13
C PHE A 117 5.40 -4.49 -10.04
N ARG A 118 6.52 -4.77 -10.71
CA ARG A 118 6.66 -5.96 -11.59
C ARG A 118 6.53 -7.27 -10.83
N ALA A 119 7.10 -7.36 -9.64
CA ALA A 119 7.01 -8.53 -8.79
C ALA A 119 5.55 -8.78 -8.36
N THR A 120 4.84 -7.71 -7.97
CA THR A 120 3.41 -7.77 -7.62
C THR A 120 2.56 -8.22 -8.81
N SER A 121 2.81 -7.67 -10.01
CA SER A 121 2.08 -8.09 -11.21
C SER A 121 2.28 -9.57 -11.54
N ASN A 122 3.44 -10.12 -11.18
CA ASN A 122 3.82 -11.53 -11.39
C ASN A 122 3.48 -12.45 -10.20
N ASN A 123 2.83 -11.94 -9.15
CA ASN A 123 2.55 -12.66 -7.89
C ASN A 123 3.83 -13.13 -7.14
N ALA A 124 4.97 -12.49 -7.39
CA ALA A 124 6.22 -12.72 -6.69
C ALA A 124 6.26 -11.85 -5.41
N PHE A 125 5.44 -12.21 -4.41
CA PHE A 125 5.26 -11.39 -3.21
C PHE A 125 6.50 -11.32 -2.31
N GLN A 126 7.35 -12.35 -2.27
CA GLN A 126 8.64 -12.29 -1.59
C GLN A 126 9.56 -11.21 -2.18
N ASP A 127 9.67 -11.20 -3.50
CA ASP A 127 10.48 -10.21 -4.20
C ASP A 127 9.88 -8.81 -4.01
N THR A 128 8.56 -8.71 -4.01
CA THR A 128 7.84 -7.48 -3.70
C THR A 128 8.25 -6.91 -2.33
N VAL A 129 8.14 -7.70 -1.26
CA VAL A 129 8.52 -7.28 0.09
C VAL A 129 9.99 -6.88 0.16
N LYS A 130 10.86 -7.66 -0.49
CA LYS A 130 12.29 -7.34 -0.56
C LYS A 130 12.51 -5.97 -1.21
N PHE A 131 11.94 -5.73 -2.38
CA PHE A 131 12.12 -4.47 -3.09
C PHE A 131 11.55 -3.27 -2.33
N VAL A 132 10.39 -3.42 -1.69
CA VAL A 132 9.82 -2.34 -0.86
C VAL A 132 10.70 -2.05 0.35
N ARG A 133 11.20 -3.08 1.05
CA ARG A 133 12.10 -2.90 2.18
C ARG A 133 13.41 -2.22 1.78
N ASP A 134 14.01 -2.67 0.69
CA ASP A 134 15.28 -2.13 0.19
C ASP A 134 15.08 -0.67 -0.29
N GLY A 135 13.93 -0.34 -0.89
CA GLY A 135 13.54 1.03 -1.23
C GLY A 135 13.26 1.90 0.00
N ALA A 136 12.50 1.41 0.97
CA ALA A 136 12.22 2.12 2.23
C ALA A 136 13.50 2.49 2.97
N LYS A 137 14.53 1.63 2.89
CA LYS A 137 15.86 1.94 3.43
C LYS A 137 16.49 3.16 2.72
N GLN A 138 16.37 3.26 1.41
CA GLN A 138 16.98 4.36 0.63
C GLN A 138 16.33 5.71 0.94
N VAL A 139 15.00 5.78 1.02
CA VAL A 139 14.33 7.03 1.44
C VAL A 139 14.70 7.39 2.89
N ALA A 140 14.89 6.39 3.77
CA ALA A 140 15.38 6.63 5.14
C ALA A 140 16.83 7.12 5.17
N ASP A 141 17.70 6.56 4.34
CA ASP A 141 19.10 7.01 4.23
C ASP A 141 19.18 8.47 3.78
N CYS A 142 18.36 8.88 2.79
CA CYS A 142 18.23 10.27 2.37
C CYS A 142 17.70 11.17 3.51
N HIS A 143 16.64 10.78 4.19
CA HIS A 143 16.11 11.55 5.33
C HIS A 143 17.16 11.72 6.45
N ASP A 144 17.93 10.67 6.73
CA ASP A 144 18.91 10.64 7.82
C ASP A 144 20.21 11.38 7.48
N ILE A 145 20.56 11.56 6.20
CA ILE A 145 21.79 12.26 5.82
C ILE A 145 21.78 13.72 6.28
N PHE A 146 20.61 14.33 6.42
CA PHE A 146 20.43 15.68 6.96
C PHE A 146 20.76 15.82 8.46
N ARG A 147 21.02 14.69 9.13
CA ARG A 147 21.48 14.60 10.52
C ARG A 147 22.93 14.14 10.65
N LYS A 148 23.63 13.89 9.54
CA LYS A 148 25.01 13.36 9.49
C LYS A 148 25.99 14.36 8.88
N ASP A 149 27.26 14.28 9.25
CA ASP A 149 28.37 15.03 8.63
C ASP A 149 28.20 16.56 8.56
N GLY A 150 27.61 17.14 9.61
CA GLY A 150 27.40 18.58 9.74
C GLY A 150 26.30 18.94 10.73
N PRO A 151 25.88 20.21 10.80
CA PRO A 151 24.73 20.62 11.60
C PRO A 151 23.47 19.85 11.19
N ILE A 152 22.64 19.52 12.18
CA ILE A 152 21.32 18.94 11.95
C ILE A 152 20.47 19.98 11.21
N ALA A 153 19.84 19.56 10.12
CA ALA A 153 18.94 20.39 9.34
C ALA A 153 17.71 19.58 8.91
N THR A 154 16.69 20.26 8.41
CA THR A 154 15.54 19.63 7.76
C THR A 154 15.81 19.51 6.26
N SER A 155 15.47 18.37 5.68
CA SER A 155 15.56 18.16 4.23
C SER A 155 14.58 19.07 3.48
N PRO A 156 14.99 19.73 2.38
CA PRO A 156 14.06 20.43 1.49
C PRO A 156 12.97 19.54 0.89
N ILE A 157 13.18 18.21 0.87
CA ILE A 157 12.24 17.21 0.36
C ILE A 157 11.61 16.35 1.47
N GLU A 158 11.70 16.78 2.73
CA GLU A 158 11.14 16.06 3.89
C GLU A 158 9.67 15.61 3.69
N GLY A 159 8.85 16.49 3.11
CA GLY A 159 7.44 16.19 2.86
C GLY A 159 7.25 15.06 1.85
N ASP A 160 8.14 14.97 0.87
CA ASP A 160 8.14 13.92 -0.14
C ASP A 160 8.61 12.60 0.46
N ASP A 161 9.66 12.61 1.29
CA ASP A 161 10.15 11.44 2.02
C ASP A 161 9.01 10.80 2.82
N VAL A 162 8.30 11.61 3.62
CA VAL A 162 7.13 11.18 4.41
C VAL A 162 6.04 10.60 3.52
N LYS A 163 5.76 11.21 2.37
CA LYS A 163 4.74 10.73 1.45
C LYS A 163 5.12 9.38 0.83
N VAL A 164 6.39 9.19 0.46
CA VAL A 164 6.91 7.90 -0.03
C VAL A 164 6.80 6.82 1.05
N PHE A 165 7.15 7.13 2.31
CA PHE A 165 6.97 6.18 3.42
C PHE A 165 5.53 5.73 3.57
N LYS A 166 4.59 6.68 3.59
CA LYS A 166 3.16 6.34 3.70
C LYS A 166 2.68 5.47 2.54
N LEU A 167 3.13 5.73 1.31
CA LEU A 167 2.80 4.91 0.14
C LEU A 167 3.43 3.51 0.20
N ALA A 168 4.65 3.40 0.73
CA ALA A 168 5.34 2.12 0.95
C ALA A 168 4.63 1.24 1.99
N GLU A 169 4.05 1.84 3.01
CA GLU A 169 3.28 1.13 4.04
C GLU A 169 2.03 0.47 3.45
N LEU A 170 1.33 1.15 2.53
CA LEU A 170 0.16 0.58 1.83
C LEU A 170 0.52 -0.70 1.04
N PHE A 171 1.79 -0.89 0.71
CA PHE A 171 2.33 -2.09 0.07
C PHE A 171 2.55 -3.27 1.03
N SER A 172 2.86 -2.93 2.27
CA SER A 172 3.49 -3.83 3.24
C SER A 172 2.45 -4.63 4.06
N ASP A 173 1.27 -4.03 4.29
CA ASP A 173 0.23 -4.62 5.13
C ASP A 173 -0.43 -5.84 4.49
N GLU A 174 -0.44 -5.94 3.16
CA GLU A 174 -1.08 -7.05 2.47
C GLU A 174 -0.11 -8.24 2.22
N ALA A 175 1.19 -7.96 2.08
CA ALA A 175 2.19 -8.99 1.84
C ALA A 175 2.60 -9.76 3.13
N CYS A 176 2.26 -9.20 4.31
CA CYS A 176 2.51 -9.80 5.63
C CYS A 176 1.23 -10.07 6.45
N ALA A 177 0.02 -9.83 5.90
CA ALA A 177 -1.21 -10.13 6.62
C ALA A 177 -1.36 -11.64 6.86
N GLU A 178 -1.10 -12.06 8.10
CA GLU A 178 -1.69 -13.30 8.62
C GLU A 178 -3.21 -13.25 8.41
N PRO A 179 -3.87 -14.36 8.04
CA PRO A 179 -5.32 -14.43 8.17
C PRO A 179 -5.71 -14.12 9.63
N PRO A 180 -6.89 -13.53 9.93
CA PRO A 180 -7.27 -12.98 11.26
C PRO A 180 -7.35 -13.95 12.46
N ARG A 181 -6.67 -15.10 12.45
CA ARG A 181 -6.87 -16.22 13.38
C ARG A 181 -5.88 -16.30 14.54
N ALA A 182 -4.77 -15.56 14.56
CA ALA A 182 -3.81 -15.66 15.67
C ALA A 182 -4.34 -15.04 16.99
N ARG A 183 -5.18 -14.01 16.92
CA ARG A 183 -5.70 -13.31 18.12
C ARG A 183 -6.77 -14.09 18.90
N TRP A 184 -7.47 -15.02 18.25
CA TRP A 184 -8.52 -15.84 18.88
C TRP A 184 -7.97 -17.14 19.47
N LEU A 185 -6.86 -17.67 18.93
CA LEU A 185 -6.29 -18.94 19.36
C LEU A 185 -5.65 -18.85 20.76
N SER A 186 -4.98 -17.75 21.09
CA SER A 186 -4.43 -17.54 22.44
C SER A 186 -5.52 -17.52 23.52
N LYS A 187 -6.68 -16.91 23.23
CA LYS A 187 -7.85 -16.93 24.11
C LYS A 187 -8.53 -18.30 24.21
N LEU A 188 -8.50 -19.10 23.13
CA LEU A 188 -9.03 -20.46 23.11
C LEU A 188 -8.14 -21.44 23.89
N GLU A 189 -6.81 -21.30 23.83
CA GLU A 189 -5.87 -22.16 24.57
C GLU A 189 -5.99 -22.03 26.08
N GLU A 190 -6.32 -20.83 26.55
CA GLU A 190 -6.51 -20.54 27.97
C GLU A 190 -7.80 -21.18 28.53
N SER A 191 -8.80 -21.39 27.68
CA SER A 191 -10.11 -21.93 28.04
C SER A 191 -10.26 -23.46 27.91
N LEU A 192 -9.27 -24.18 27.36
CA LEU A 192 -9.39 -25.61 27.03
C LEU A 192 -8.72 -26.54 28.06
N ALA A 193 -9.36 -27.67 28.36
CA ALA A 193 -8.83 -28.71 29.25
C ALA A 193 -7.52 -29.34 28.71
N THR A 194 -6.68 -29.84 29.62
CA THR A 194 -5.30 -30.28 29.34
C THR A 194 -5.16 -31.35 28.26
N THR A 195 -6.16 -32.22 28.13
CA THR A 195 -6.21 -33.26 27.11
C THR A 195 -6.57 -32.70 25.72
N ALA A 196 -7.47 -31.70 25.67
CA ALA A 196 -7.80 -30.95 24.46
C ALA A 196 -6.61 -30.08 24.00
N ARG A 197 -5.83 -29.53 24.95
CA ARG A 197 -4.56 -28.83 24.66
C ARG A 197 -3.53 -29.73 23.97
N ARG A 198 -3.45 -31.01 24.31
CA ARG A 198 -2.50 -31.95 23.68
C ARG A 198 -2.90 -32.30 22.25
N TRP A 199 -4.20 -32.47 22.00
CA TRP A 199 -4.73 -32.65 20.65
C TRP A 199 -4.62 -31.38 19.80
N LEU A 200 -4.93 -30.20 20.36
CA LEU A 200 -4.69 -28.92 19.70
C LEU A 200 -3.22 -28.75 19.38
N ARG A 201 -2.30 -29.01 20.32
CA ARG A 201 -0.85 -28.90 20.07
C ARG A 201 -0.37 -29.77 18.92
N MET A 202 -0.90 -30.99 18.76
CA MET A 202 -0.54 -31.87 17.63
C MET A 202 -1.09 -31.39 16.28
N SER A 203 -2.30 -30.81 16.26
CA SER A 203 -2.87 -30.18 15.06
C SER A 203 -2.18 -28.85 14.74
N VAL A 204 -1.86 -28.07 15.78
CA VAL A 204 -1.14 -26.79 15.72
C VAL A 204 0.30 -27.00 15.30
N THR A 205 0.99 -28.09 15.65
CA THR A 205 2.36 -28.35 15.12
C THR A 205 2.35 -28.64 13.62
N LYS A 206 1.34 -29.36 13.11
CA LYS A 206 1.18 -29.54 11.65
C LYS A 206 0.84 -28.22 10.96
N TYR A 207 0.01 -27.36 11.56
CA TYR A 207 -0.28 -26.02 11.06
C TYR A 207 0.91 -25.05 11.18
N LEU A 208 1.70 -25.12 12.25
CA LEU A 208 2.92 -24.35 12.47
C LEU A 208 4.04 -24.79 11.53
N ALA A 209 4.05 -26.04 11.06
CA ALA A 209 4.95 -26.48 10.00
C ALA A 209 4.58 -25.84 8.65
N VAL A 210 3.29 -25.70 8.35
CA VAL A 210 2.79 -24.98 7.16
C VAL A 210 2.96 -23.46 7.31
N ALA A 211 2.81 -22.92 8.53
CA ALA A 211 3.05 -21.52 8.84
C ALA A 211 4.55 -21.16 8.87
N ASN A 212 5.44 -22.05 9.31
CA ASN A 212 6.90 -21.88 9.20
C ASN A 212 7.38 -21.97 7.75
N LEU A 213 6.67 -22.71 6.89
CA LEU A 213 6.90 -22.64 5.44
C LEU A 213 6.49 -21.28 4.87
N ARG A 214 5.44 -20.63 5.42
CA ARG A 214 5.01 -19.26 5.08
C ARG A 214 5.87 -18.16 5.72
N ALA A 215 6.44 -18.39 6.90
CA ALA A 215 7.34 -17.44 7.59
C ALA A 215 8.78 -17.46 7.03
N ARG A 216 9.12 -18.42 6.16
CA ARG A 216 10.31 -18.34 5.28
C ARG A 216 10.01 -17.63 3.96
N VAL A 217 8.74 -17.27 3.76
CA VAL A 217 8.21 -16.58 2.59
C VAL A 217 7.90 -15.09 2.90
N CYS A 218 8.24 -14.64 4.12
CA CYS A 218 8.32 -13.24 4.54
C CYS A 218 9.71 -12.99 5.15
#